data_AF-A0A537WG82-F1
#
_entry.id   AF-A0A537WG82-F1
#
_cell.length_a   1.000
_cell.length_b   1.000
_cell.length_c   1.000
_cell.angle_alpha   90.00
_cell.angle_beta   90.00
_cell.angle_gamma   90.00
#
_symmetry.space_group_name_H-M   'P 1'
#
loop_
_entity.id
_entity.type
_entity.pdbx_description
1 polymer ?
#
loop_
_entity_poly.entity_id
_entity_poly.type
_entity_poly.pdbx_seq_one_letter_code
_entity_poly.pdbx_strand_id
1 'polypeptide(L)'
;MKRRRRRAHRPLALAFALVATILSVAGCRTPAANSQPSGAEALALTVWVLDHGWHTAVVVRRSDVDRARWPELDDFSDATLVEVAWGDREFYLAKSPTPWLAMRAAFVTSGSVLHVVGFTAPAADSFAGSAAVAIRLSRRSFDALADFVHAEYQRDHNGGVLRLDRSLYGSGWFYAARGRYHLFNTCNTWVARALSAAGLAVEPAGVVTASDVMRQVRPIGETRPPG
;
A
#
# COMPACT_ATOMS: atom_id res chain seq x y z
N MET A 1 -69.27 -32.66 32.40
CA MET A 1 -69.46 -31.46 31.54
C MET A 1 -68.13 -31.10 30.88
N LYS A 2 -68.14 -30.75 29.59
CA LYS A 2 -67.00 -30.64 28.65
C LYS A 2 -65.88 -29.66 29.08
N ARG A 3 -64.60 -30.01 28.83
CA ARG A 3 -63.73 -29.33 27.83
C ARG A 3 -62.33 -29.96 27.70
N ARG A 4 -61.95 -30.21 26.43
CA ARG A 4 -60.61 -30.58 25.93
C ARG A 4 -59.59 -29.45 26.09
N ARG A 5 -58.29 -29.80 26.18
CA ARG A 5 -57.13 -29.18 25.49
C ARG A 5 -55.90 -30.09 25.67
N ARG A 6 -55.62 -31.02 24.73
CA ARG A 6 -54.61 -30.98 23.65
C ARG A 6 -53.24 -30.35 24.01
N ARG A 7 -52.23 -31.24 23.99
CA ARG A 7 -50.80 -31.12 23.61
C ARG A 7 -50.19 -29.71 23.52
N ALA A 8 -49.01 -29.54 24.12
CA ALA A 8 -47.74 -29.59 23.37
C ALA A 8 -46.55 -29.21 24.27
N HIS A 9 -45.88 -30.18 24.88
CA HIS A 9 -44.48 -30.00 25.25
C HIS A 9 -43.65 -30.26 24.00
N ARG A 10 -43.14 -29.19 23.38
CA ARG A 10 -41.86 -29.11 22.63
C ARG A 10 -41.78 -27.82 21.79
N PRO A 11 -41.46 -26.66 22.39
CA PRO A 11 -41.01 -25.50 21.63
C PRO A 11 -39.52 -25.17 21.86
N LEU A 12 -38.71 -26.11 22.39
CA LEU A 12 -37.27 -25.86 22.62
C LEU A 12 -36.33 -26.62 21.68
N ALA A 13 -36.83 -27.64 20.97
CA ALA A 13 -36.01 -28.43 20.05
C ALA A 13 -35.93 -27.86 18.62
N LEU A 14 -36.79 -26.89 18.26
CA LEU A 14 -36.81 -26.28 16.93
C LEU A 14 -35.92 -25.02 16.81
N ALA A 15 -35.57 -24.38 17.94
CA ALA A 15 -34.70 -23.20 17.91
C ALA A 15 -33.21 -23.57 17.68
N PHE A 16 -32.79 -24.77 18.08
CA PHE A 16 -31.41 -25.24 17.87
C PHE A 16 -31.17 -25.83 16.48
N ALA A 17 -32.23 -26.26 15.78
CA ALA A 17 -32.11 -26.83 14.44
C ALA A 17 -31.95 -25.77 13.34
N LEU A 18 -32.35 -24.51 13.58
CA LEU A 18 -32.30 -23.45 12.56
C LEU A 18 -30.97 -22.68 12.52
N VAL A 19 -30.17 -22.72 13.60
CA VAL A 19 -28.85 -22.05 13.67
C VAL A 19 -27.74 -22.90 13.03
N ALA A 20 -27.94 -24.22 12.92
CA ALA A 20 -26.95 -25.13 12.35
C ALA A 20 -27.02 -25.29 10.81
N THR A 21 -28.05 -24.77 10.13
CA THR A 21 -28.26 -25.00 8.68
C THR A 21 -27.87 -23.83 7.77
N ILE A 22 -27.39 -22.70 8.32
CA ILE A 22 -26.89 -21.56 7.52
C ILE A 22 -25.35 -21.63 7.31
N LEU A 23 -24.68 -22.63 7.90
CA LEU A 23 -23.22 -22.81 7.80
C LEU A 23 -22.81 -23.95 6.84
N SER A 24 -23.38 -24.05 5.64
CA SER A 24 -22.95 -25.07 4.67
C SER A 24 -23.14 -24.69 3.20
N VAL A 25 -22.89 -23.44 2.83
CA VAL A 25 -22.62 -23.07 1.41
C VAL A 25 -21.50 -22.03 1.34
N ALA A 26 -20.32 -22.38 1.86
CA ALA A 26 -19.08 -21.77 1.40
C ALA A 26 -18.62 -22.58 0.19
N GLY A 27 -19.08 -22.17 -0.99
CA GLY A 27 -18.67 -22.78 -2.25
C GLY A 27 -17.15 -22.79 -2.36
N CYS A 28 -16.59 -23.92 -2.80
CA CYS A 28 -15.23 -23.94 -3.33
C CYS A 28 -15.18 -22.95 -4.49
N ARG A 29 -14.70 -21.73 -4.22
CA ARG A 29 -14.23 -20.84 -5.27
C ARG A 29 -13.00 -21.52 -5.83
N THR A 30 -13.16 -22.21 -6.95
CA THR A 30 -12.05 -22.51 -7.84
C THR A 30 -11.28 -21.20 -8.04
N PRO A 31 -9.95 -21.16 -7.87
CA PRO A 31 -9.19 -20.02 -8.32
C PRO A 31 -9.56 -19.85 -9.79
N ALA A 32 -9.98 -18.65 -10.19
CA ALA A 32 -10.08 -18.33 -11.60
C ALA A 32 -8.75 -18.76 -12.21
N ALA A 33 -8.78 -19.70 -13.15
CA ALA A 33 -7.61 -20.15 -13.86
C ALA A 33 -6.96 -18.87 -14.39
N ASN A 34 -5.85 -18.49 -13.76
CA ASN A 34 -5.11 -17.30 -14.12
C ASN A 34 -4.59 -17.66 -15.51
N SER A 35 -5.26 -17.19 -16.55
CA SER A 35 -4.79 -17.31 -17.92
C SER A 35 -3.46 -16.57 -17.93
N GLN A 36 -2.39 -17.32 -17.72
CA GLN A 36 -1.03 -16.83 -17.85
C GLN A 36 -0.97 -16.19 -19.23
N PRO A 37 -0.64 -14.89 -19.33
CA PRO A 37 -0.31 -14.30 -20.62
C PRO A 37 0.71 -15.21 -21.29
N SER A 38 0.37 -15.73 -22.46
CA SER A 38 1.27 -16.55 -23.25
C SER A 38 2.47 -15.69 -23.63
N GLY A 39 3.62 -16.02 -23.03
CA GLY A 39 4.85 -15.26 -23.10
C GLY A 39 5.22 -14.83 -21.68
N ALA A 40 6.23 -15.47 -21.08
CA ALA A 40 6.83 -15.01 -19.84
C ALA A 40 7.17 -13.53 -20.03
N GLU A 41 6.36 -12.65 -19.45
CA GLU A 41 6.53 -11.22 -19.62
C GLU A 41 7.91 -10.90 -19.03
N ALA A 42 8.84 -10.43 -19.87
CA ALA A 42 10.22 -10.27 -19.45
C ALA A 42 10.28 -9.33 -18.25
N LEU A 43 10.82 -9.81 -17.13
CA LEU A 43 11.04 -9.01 -15.94
C LEU A 43 12.19 -8.03 -16.25
N ALA A 44 11.82 -6.84 -16.72
CA ALA A 44 12.75 -5.90 -17.35
C ALA A 44 12.90 -4.59 -16.58
N LEU A 45 12.06 -4.33 -15.57
CA LEU A 45 12.07 -3.10 -14.79
C LEU A 45 12.36 -3.40 -13.33
N THR A 46 12.94 -2.44 -12.62
CA THR A 46 13.28 -2.61 -11.20
C THR A 46 12.52 -1.59 -10.38
N VAL A 47 11.88 -2.08 -9.32
CA VAL A 47 11.37 -1.28 -8.23
C VAL A 47 12.17 -1.62 -6.98
N TRP A 48 12.42 -0.64 -6.12
CA TRP A 48 13.03 -0.88 -4.82
C TRP A 48 12.01 -0.64 -3.71
N VAL A 49 12.02 -1.52 -2.71
CA VAL A 49 11.32 -1.30 -1.45
C VAL A 49 12.36 -0.93 -0.41
N LEU A 50 12.26 0.28 0.12
CA LEU A 50 13.14 0.80 1.17
C LEU A 50 12.53 0.59 2.55
N ASP A 51 13.39 0.29 3.51
CA ASP A 51 13.10 0.26 4.93
C ASP A 51 13.97 1.30 5.66
N HIS A 52 13.32 2.37 6.12
CA HIS A 52 13.90 3.45 6.91
C HIS A 52 13.82 3.17 8.43
N GLY A 53 13.61 1.91 8.82
CA GLY A 53 13.54 1.42 10.20
C GLY A 53 12.13 1.41 10.78
N TRP A 54 11.35 2.47 10.56
CA TRP A 54 9.96 2.58 11.05
C TRP A 54 8.91 2.75 9.95
N HIS A 55 9.31 3.18 8.74
CA HIS A 55 8.44 3.22 7.57
C HIS A 55 9.13 2.63 6.34
N THR A 56 8.29 2.22 5.40
CA THR A 56 8.72 1.77 4.09
C THR A 56 8.35 2.76 2.99
N ALA A 57 9.05 2.68 1.87
CA ALA A 57 8.81 3.47 0.68
C ALA A 57 9.06 2.64 -0.58
N VAL A 58 8.50 3.09 -1.70
CA VAL A 58 8.74 2.49 -3.02
C VAL A 58 9.58 3.46 -3.85
N VAL A 59 10.62 2.96 -4.50
CA VAL A 59 11.46 3.75 -5.41
C VAL A 59 11.40 3.18 -6.81
N VAL A 60 11.27 4.05 -7.79
CA VAL A 60 11.31 3.71 -9.21
C VAL A 60 12.32 4.59 -9.94
N ARG A 61 12.84 4.09 -11.07
CA ARG A 61 13.57 4.94 -12.01
C ARG A 61 12.58 5.76 -12.81
N ARG A 62 12.77 7.09 -12.84
CA ARG A 62 11.82 8.00 -13.51
C ARG A 62 11.66 7.70 -15.00
N SER A 63 12.76 7.34 -15.67
CA SER A 63 12.76 7.01 -17.11
C SER A 63 11.96 5.76 -17.47
N ASP A 64 11.67 4.91 -16.49
CA ASP A 64 10.98 3.63 -16.74
C ASP A 64 9.45 3.79 -16.67
N VAL A 65 8.98 4.92 -16.15
CA VAL A 65 7.56 5.25 -15.98
C VAL A 65 7.00 5.92 -17.22
N ASP A 66 5.88 5.38 -17.72
CA ASP A 66 5.08 6.05 -18.74
C ASP A 66 4.45 7.32 -18.16
N ARG A 67 4.80 8.47 -18.75
CA ARG A 67 4.34 9.79 -18.30
C ARG A 67 2.84 9.98 -18.44
N ALA A 68 2.18 9.24 -19.34
CA ALA A 68 0.74 9.28 -19.45
C ALA A 68 0.03 8.65 -18.24
N ARG A 69 0.70 7.73 -17.54
CA ARG A 69 0.17 7.01 -16.38
C ARG A 69 0.44 7.72 -15.06
N TRP A 70 1.59 8.38 -14.97
CA TRP A 70 1.97 9.16 -13.78
C TRP A 70 2.59 10.51 -14.18
N PRO A 71 1.76 11.46 -14.63
CA PRO A 71 2.19 12.77 -15.11
C PRO A 71 2.83 13.63 -14.01
N GLU A 72 2.44 13.46 -12.74
CA GLU A 72 2.97 14.22 -11.60
C GLU A 72 4.49 14.07 -11.43
N LEU A 73 5.10 13.05 -12.04
CA LEU A 73 6.55 12.93 -12.09
C LEU A 73 7.24 14.13 -12.76
N ASP A 74 6.55 14.93 -13.58
CA ASP A 74 7.07 16.14 -14.23
C ASP A 74 7.67 17.14 -13.23
N ASP A 75 7.18 17.16 -12.00
CA ASP A 75 7.70 17.98 -10.91
C ASP A 75 9.15 17.63 -10.51
N PHE A 76 9.66 16.51 -10.99
CA PHE A 76 10.99 15.97 -10.70
C PHE A 76 11.80 15.80 -11.99
N SER A 77 11.81 16.82 -12.86
CA SER A 77 12.43 16.80 -14.19
C SER A 77 13.84 16.22 -14.22
N ASP A 78 14.61 16.57 -13.20
CA ASP A 78 16.04 16.30 -13.12
C ASP A 78 16.35 15.01 -12.32
N ALA A 79 15.33 14.37 -11.75
CA ALA A 79 15.50 13.18 -10.92
C ALA A 79 15.70 11.92 -11.76
N THR A 80 16.71 11.13 -11.38
CA THR A 80 16.96 9.78 -11.90
C THR A 80 16.04 8.76 -11.23
N LEU A 81 15.90 8.88 -9.91
CA LEU A 81 15.07 8.02 -9.06
C LEU A 81 14.00 8.86 -8.39
N VAL A 82 12.83 8.26 -8.18
CA VAL A 82 11.74 8.87 -7.41
C VAL A 82 11.29 7.90 -6.34
N GLU A 83 11.40 8.34 -5.10
CA GLU A 83 10.85 7.67 -3.92
C GLU A 83 9.45 8.18 -3.62
N VAL A 84 8.58 7.26 -3.25
CA VAL A 84 7.21 7.54 -2.81
C VAL A 84 6.92 6.81 -1.51
N ALA A 85 6.46 7.57 -0.54
CA ALA A 85 5.85 7.05 0.68
C ALA A 85 4.46 7.68 0.86
N TRP A 86 3.60 6.99 1.60
CA TRP A 86 2.28 7.48 1.99
C TRP A 86 2.19 7.47 3.50
N GLY A 87 1.56 8.48 4.11
CA GLY A 87 1.52 8.55 5.56
C GLY A 87 0.48 9.52 6.12
N ASP A 88 0.44 9.58 7.44
CA ASP A 88 -0.42 10.52 8.16
C ASP A 88 0.01 11.96 7.89
N ARG A 89 -0.96 12.82 7.55
CA ARG A 89 -0.70 14.22 7.20
C ARG A 89 -0.09 15.01 8.34
N GLU A 90 -0.63 14.88 9.56
CA GLU A 90 -0.17 15.67 10.71
C GLU A 90 1.20 15.20 11.19
N PHE A 91 1.44 13.89 11.18
CA PHE A 91 2.73 13.34 11.56
C PHE A 91 3.85 13.70 10.57
N TYR A 92 3.61 13.56 9.26
CA TYR A 92 4.65 13.83 8.26
C TYR A 92 4.95 15.33 8.09
N LEU A 93 3.95 16.20 8.30
CA LEU A 93 4.16 17.66 8.22
C LEU A 93 4.65 18.27 9.54
N ALA A 94 4.70 17.51 10.64
CA ALA A 94 5.17 18.03 11.91
C ALA A 94 6.68 18.22 11.92
N LYS A 95 7.12 19.45 12.17
CA LYS A 95 8.54 19.84 12.29
C LYS A 95 9.28 19.18 13.47
N SER A 96 8.55 18.52 14.38
CA SER A 96 9.11 17.81 15.53
C SER A 96 8.18 16.64 15.90
N PRO A 97 8.36 15.45 15.31
CA PRO A 97 7.54 14.30 15.62
C PRO A 97 7.81 13.87 17.07
N THR A 98 6.77 13.95 17.91
CA THR A 98 6.83 13.49 19.30
C THR A 98 6.13 12.13 19.43
N PRO A 99 6.48 11.28 20.42
CA PRO A 99 5.75 10.03 20.69
C PRO A 99 4.25 10.26 20.92
N TRP A 100 3.88 11.43 21.47
CA TRP A 100 2.49 11.87 21.60
C TRP A 100 1.81 12.10 20.25
N LEU A 101 2.51 12.68 19.27
CA LEU A 101 2.01 12.86 17.91
C LEU A 101 1.90 11.53 17.17
N ALA A 102 2.84 10.60 17.36
CA ALA A 102 2.75 9.23 16.83
C ALA A 102 1.53 8.49 17.39
N MET A 103 1.27 8.63 18.69
CA MET A 103 0.07 8.06 19.33
C MET A 103 -1.21 8.75 18.84
N ARG A 104 -1.22 10.09 18.69
CA ARG A 104 -2.39 10.83 18.17
C ARG A 104 -2.69 10.49 16.71
N ALA A 105 -1.68 10.39 15.84
CA ALA A 105 -1.82 9.93 14.46
C ALA A 105 -2.43 8.51 14.37
N ALA A 106 -2.23 7.67 15.39
CA ALA A 106 -2.87 6.35 15.45
C ALA A 106 -4.39 6.41 15.73
N PHE A 107 -4.90 7.49 16.36
CA PHE A 107 -6.28 7.58 16.86
C PHE A 107 -7.13 8.73 16.30
N VAL A 108 -6.54 9.82 15.79
CA VAL A 108 -7.24 11.00 15.25
C VAL A 108 -6.52 11.46 13.99
N THR A 109 -7.13 11.26 12.81
CA THR A 109 -6.47 11.56 11.53
C THR A 109 -7.23 12.61 10.72
N SER A 110 -6.51 13.64 10.28
CA SER A 110 -7.02 14.73 9.43
C SER A 110 -6.83 14.46 7.93
N GLY A 111 -6.29 13.31 7.56
CA GLY A 111 -6.06 12.88 6.18
C GLY A 111 -4.71 12.21 6.01
N SER A 112 -4.36 11.90 4.77
CA SER A 112 -3.06 11.32 4.41
C SER A 112 -2.31 12.20 3.41
N VAL A 113 -1.01 11.93 3.28
CA VAL A 113 -0.12 12.59 2.32
C VAL A 113 0.69 11.58 1.53
N LEU A 114 0.99 11.95 0.29
CA LEU A 114 2.01 11.31 -0.53
C LEU A 114 3.27 12.17 -0.40
N HIS A 115 4.33 11.55 0.10
CA HIS A 115 5.65 12.13 0.16
C HIS A 115 6.44 11.63 -1.04
N VAL A 116 6.80 12.53 -1.94
CA VAL A 116 7.46 12.18 -3.20
C VAL A 116 8.78 12.95 -3.29
N VAL A 117 9.88 12.21 -3.44
CA VAL A 117 11.24 12.78 -3.42
C VAL A 117 12.01 12.30 -4.65
N GLY A 118 12.53 13.27 -5.40
CA GLY A 118 13.44 13.01 -6.51
C GLY A 118 14.91 12.99 -6.07
N PHE A 119 15.65 12.00 -6.56
CA PHE A 119 17.10 11.89 -6.37
C PHE A 119 17.81 11.87 -7.72
N THR A 120 18.92 12.60 -7.81
CA THR A 120 19.81 12.62 -8.99
C THR A 120 20.87 11.53 -8.90
N ALA A 121 21.29 11.19 -7.69
CA ALA A 121 22.34 10.22 -7.42
C ALA A 121 21.90 8.77 -7.74
N PRO A 122 22.86 7.85 -7.96
CA PRO A 122 22.58 6.43 -8.07
C PRO A 122 21.83 5.88 -6.84
N ALA A 123 21.11 4.78 -7.02
CA ALA A 123 20.37 4.10 -5.95
C ALA A 123 21.28 3.73 -4.77
N ALA A 124 22.51 3.28 -5.04
CA ALA A 124 23.47 2.90 -4.02
C ALA A 124 23.78 4.03 -3.03
N ASP A 125 23.85 5.27 -3.52
CA ASP A 125 24.19 6.44 -2.71
C ASP A 125 22.95 7.08 -2.09
N SER A 126 21.81 6.99 -2.78
CA SER A 126 20.54 7.57 -2.32
C SER A 126 19.91 6.81 -1.15
N PHE A 127 20.29 5.54 -0.95
CA PHE A 127 19.71 4.65 0.07
C PHE A 127 20.64 4.42 1.28
N ALA A 128 21.71 5.22 1.44
CA ALA A 128 22.69 5.04 2.51
C ALA A 128 22.01 4.95 3.89
N GLY A 129 22.35 3.92 4.68
CA GLY A 129 21.72 3.65 5.97
C GLY A 129 20.34 2.98 5.95
N SER A 130 19.74 2.71 4.79
CA SER A 130 18.45 2.01 4.67
C SER A 130 18.61 0.62 4.07
N ALA A 131 17.85 -0.35 4.56
CA ALA A 131 17.78 -1.65 3.91
C ALA A 131 16.90 -1.55 2.65
N ALA A 132 17.32 -2.16 1.55
CA ALA A 132 16.60 -2.10 0.29
C ALA A 132 16.40 -3.50 -0.29
N VAL A 133 15.23 -3.76 -0.88
CA VAL A 133 14.96 -4.96 -1.68
C VAL A 133 14.63 -4.54 -3.10
N ALA A 134 15.44 -4.97 -4.07
CA ALA A 134 15.19 -4.75 -5.48
C ALA A 134 14.30 -5.87 -6.02
N ILE A 135 13.14 -5.52 -6.56
CA ILE A 135 12.19 -6.45 -7.16
C ILE A 135 12.14 -6.20 -8.66
N ARG A 136 12.24 -7.27 -9.44
CA ARG A 136 12.11 -7.21 -10.89
C ARG A 136 10.64 -7.34 -11.28
N LEU A 137 10.13 -6.37 -12.03
CA LEU A 137 8.75 -6.34 -12.51
C LEU A 137 8.69 -6.50 -14.02
N SER A 138 7.59 -7.09 -14.48
CA SER A 138 7.19 -6.99 -15.87
C SER A 138 6.69 -5.58 -16.18
N ARG A 139 6.55 -5.22 -17.47
CA ARG A 139 6.02 -3.92 -17.88
C ARG A 139 4.62 -3.71 -17.31
N ARG A 140 3.72 -4.69 -17.45
CA ARG A 140 2.35 -4.65 -16.92
C ARG A 140 2.32 -4.40 -15.41
N SER A 141 3.13 -5.13 -14.64
CA SER A 141 3.19 -4.96 -13.19
C SER A 141 3.71 -3.59 -12.79
N PHE A 142 4.73 -3.09 -13.47
CA PHE A 142 5.28 -1.76 -13.22
C PHE A 142 4.29 -0.65 -13.58
N ASP A 143 3.57 -0.78 -14.69
CA ASP A 143 2.54 0.17 -15.10
C ASP A 143 1.36 0.18 -14.10
N ALA A 144 0.96 -0.99 -13.59
CA ALA A 144 -0.06 -1.09 -12.54
C ALA A 144 0.39 -0.42 -11.23
N LEU A 145 1.67 -0.50 -10.88
CA LEU A 145 2.23 0.25 -9.75
C LEU A 145 2.16 1.77 -10.00
N ALA A 146 2.52 2.22 -11.20
CA ALA A 146 2.46 3.64 -11.56
C ALA A 146 1.02 4.17 -11.51
N ASP A 147 0.06 3.42 -12.06
CA ASP A 147 -1.38 3.74 -12.00
C ASP A 147 -1.87 3.82 -10.54
N PHE A 148 -1.44 2.87 -9.69
CA PHE A 148 -1.76 2.87 -8.27
C PHE A 148 -1.28 4.16 -7.59
N VAL A 149 0.00 4.54 -7.80
CA VAL A 149 0.55 5.75 -7.21
C VAL A 149 -0.14 7.00 -7.73
N HIS A 150 -0.43 7.08 -9.03
CA HIS A 150 -1.16 8.20 -9.64
C HIS A 150 -2.58 8.34 -9.05
N ALA A 151 -3.27 7.22 -8.82
CA ALA A 151 -4.61 7.22 -8.24
C ALA A 151 -4.64 7.73 -6.80
N GLU A 152 -3.51 7.67 -6.08
CA GLU A 152 -3.43 8.09 -4.67
C GLU A 152 -3.43 9.61 -4.49
N TYR A 153 -3.14 10.41 -5.52
CA TYR A 153 -3.19 11.87 -5.40
C TYR A 153 -4.63 12.37 -5.21
N GLN A 154 -4.85 13.25 -4.23
CA GLN A 154 -6.07 14.07 -4.20
C GLN A 154 -5.96 15.19 -5.23
N ARG A 155 -7.08 15.44 -5.89
CA ARG A 155 -7.22 16.46 -6.93
C ARG A 155 -8.21 17.53 -6.50
N ASP A 156 -7.98 18.75 -6.95
CA ASP A 156 -8.95 19.85 -6.84
C ASP A 156 -10.09 19.70 -7.88
N HIS A 157 -11.00 20.67 -7.88
CA HIS A 157 -12.14 20.73 -8.80
C HIS A 157 -11.73 20.87 -10.28
N ASN A 158 -10.49 21.29 -10.56
CA ASN A 158 -9.93 21.44 -11.90
C ASN A 158 -9.09 20.23 -12.32
N GLY A 159 -8.99 19.20 -11.47
CA GLY A 159 -8.20 17.99 -11.73
C GLY A 159 -6.71 18.11 -11.39
N GLY A 160 -6.27 19.27 -10.87
CA GLY A 160 -4.89 19.50 -10.45
C GLY A 160 -4.57 18.81 -9.13
N VAL A 161 -3.36 18.28 -8.98
CA VAL A 161 -2.94 17.66 -7.71
C VAL A 161 -2.72 18.69 -6.63
N LEU A 162 -3.16 18.36 -5.41
CA LEU A 162 -3.07 19.26 -4.26
C LEU A 162 -1.70 19.15 -3.58
N ARG A 163 -0.80 20.07 -3.93
CA ARG A 163 0.52 20.20 -3.28
C ARG A 163 0.39 20.94 -1.94
N LEU A 164 1.03 20.40 -0.90
CA LEU A 164 0.86 20.85 0.48
C LEU A 164 2.07 21.59 1.03
N ASP A 165 3.25 20.96 0.94
CA ASP A 165 4.50 21.51 1.47
C ASP A 165 5.71 20.91 0.75
N ARG A 166 6.89 21.48 0.95
CA ARG A 166 8.17 20.92 0.50
C ARG A 166 8.54 19.69 1.31
N SER A 167 9.24 18.75 0.68
CA SER A 167 9.83 17.60 1.36
C SER A 167 10.79 18.03 2.46
N LEU A 168 10.89 17.20 3.50
CA LEU A 168 11.85 17.35 4.61
C LEU A 168 13.30 17.10 4.16
N TYR A 169 13.50 16.39 3.05
CA TYR A 169 14.81 16.07 2.47
C TYR A 169 14.74 15.90 0.95
N GLY A 170 15.90 16.05 0.30
CA GLY A 170 16.00 15.96 -1.15
C GLY A 170 15.15 17.01 -1.89
N SER A 171 15.02 16.84 -3.20
CA SER A 171 14.13 17.67 -4.01
C SER A 171 12.77 17.00 -4.10
N GLY A 172 11.88 17.34 -3.16
CA GLY A 172 10.62 16.64 -2.98
C GLY A 172 9.44 17.55 -2.61
N TRP A 173 8.25 16.96 -2.62
CA TRP A 173 6.99 17.59 -2.20
C TRP A 173 6.11 16.63 -1.41
N PHE A 174 5.29 17.20 -0.55
CA PHE A 174 4.11 16.55 0.02
C PHE A 174 2.87 16.91 -0.80
N TYR A 175 2.09 15.90 -1.18
CA TYR A 175 0.79 16.03 -1.82
C TYR A 175 -0.30 15.50 -0.91
N ALA A 176 -1.51 16.05 -0.98
CA ALA A 176 -2.65 15.42 -0.32
C ALA A 176 -2.93 14.07 -0.98
N ALA A 177 -3.07 13.03 -0.17
CA ALA A 177 -3.31 11.68 -0.63
C ALA A 177 -4.71 11.20 -0.30
N ARG A 178 -5.25 10.28 -1.10
CA ARG A 178 -6.53 9.65 -0.84
C ARG A 178 -6.40 8.69 0.35
N GLY A 179 -7.55 8.39 0.95
CA GLY A 179 -7.64 7.52 2.11
C GLY A 179 -7.46 8.26 3.43
N ARG A 180 -7.45 7.48 4.51
CA ARG A 180 -7.28 7.99 5.88
C ARG A 180 -6.28 7.11 6.59
N TYR A 181 -5.28 7.72 7.21
CA TYR A 181 -4.37 6.99 8.08
C TYR A 181 -5.12 6.47 9.31
N HIS A 182 -4.71 5.33 9.86
CA HIS A 182 -5.07 4.82 11.18
C HIS A 182 -4.17 3.64 11.54
N LEU A 183 -4.31 3.07 12.75
CA LEU A 183 -3.45 1.99 13.27
C LEU A 183 -3.32 0.74 12.38
N PHE A 184 -4.29 0.48 11.50
CA PHE A 184 -4.30 -0.65 10.54
C PHE A 184 -4.17 -0.21 9.08
N ASN A 185 -3.92 1.08 8.84
CA ASN A 185 -3.70 1.65 7.53
C ASN A 185 -2.54 2.64 7.63
N THR A 186 -1.33 2.06 7.62
CA THR A 186 -0.07 2.78 7.79
C THR A 186 0.65 2.93 6.45
N CYS A 187 1.80 3.62 6.45
CA CYS A 187 2.74 3.64 5.34
C CYS A 187 3.11 2.23 4.87
N ASN A 188 3.29 1.30 5.81
CA ASN A 188 3.66 -0.09 5.52
C ASN A 188 2.51 -0.86 4.88
N THR A 189 1.28 -0.67 5.38
CA THR A 189 0.08 -1.22 4.74
C THR A 189 -0.09 -0.69 3.31
N TRP A 190 0.19 0.60 3.10
CA TRP A 190 0.11 1.24 1.78
C TRP A 190 1.13 0.65 0.80
N VAL A 191 2.40 0.49 1.21
CA VAL A 191 3.42 -0.16 0.36
C VAL A 191 2.99 -1.59 0.00
N ALA A 192 2.47 -2.36 0.96
CA ALA A 192 1.97 -3.70 0.68
C ALA A 192 0.80 -3.69 -0.34
N ARG A 193 -0.12 -2.71 -0.26
CA ARG A 193 -1.19 -2.54 -1.25
C ARG A 193 -0.65 -2.16 -2.63
N ALA A 194 0.34 -1.27 -2.70
CA ALA A 194 0.96 -0.86 -3.96
C ALA A 194 1.60 -2.06 -4.67
N LEU A 195 2.34 -2.88 -3.93
CA LEU A 195 2.97 -4.11 -4.45
C LEU A 195 1.92 -5.17 -4.85
N SER A 196 0.88 -5.34 -4.04
CA SER A 196 -0.23 -6.24 -4.35
C SER A 196 -1.00 -5.81 -5.61
N ALA A 197 -1.25 -4.50 -5.78
CA ALA A 197 -1.86 -3.92 -6.97
C ALA A 197 -0.98 -4.09 -8.22
N ALA A 198 0.34 -4.10 -8.06
CA ALA A 198 1.30 -4.45 -9.10
C ALA A 198 1.29 -5.95 -9.46
N GLY A 199 0.48 -6.77 -8.78
CA GLY A 199 0.37 -8.21 -9.02
C GLY A 199 1.45 -9.05 -8.33
N LEU A 200 2.18 -8.48 -7.37
CA LEU A 200 3.12 -9.24 -6.55
C LEU A 200 2.38 -10.05 -5.49
N ALA A 201 2.99 -11.17 -5.09
CA ALA A 201 2.49 -12.03 -4.01
C ALA A 201 2.74 -11.41 -2.62
N VAL A 202 2.14 -10.25 -2.38
CA VAL A 202 2.17 -9.52 -1.12
C VAL A 202 0.72 -9.39 -0.62
N GLU A 203 0.47 -9.86 0.60
CA GLU A 203 -0.80 -9.77 1.29
C GLU A 203 -0.81 -8.51 2.17
N PRO A 204 -1.63 -7.49 1.84
CA PRO A 204 -1.69 -6.27 2.65
C PRO A 204 -2.37 -6.48 4.00
N ALA A 205 -3.23 -7.49 4.15
CA ALA A 205 -3.92 -7.75 5.41
C ALA A 205 -2.92 -8.11 6.52
N GLY A 206 -3.00 -7.40 7.65
CA GLY A 206 -2.12 -7.61 8.80
C GLY A 206 -0.73 -6.97 8.69
N VAL A 207 -0.41 -6.28 7.59
CA VAL A 207 0.83 -5.50 7.48
C VAL A 207 0.68 -4.17 8.21
N VAL A 208 1.45 -3.98 9.28
CA VAL A 208 1.47 -2.74 10.05
C VAL A 208 2.89 -2.16 10.17
N THR A 209 3.89 -3.03 10.31
CA THR A 209 5.30 -2.63 10.53
C THR A 209 6.14 -2.72 9.25
N ALA A 210 7.29 -2.03 9.23
CA ALA A 210 8.26 -2.16 8.14
C ALA A 210 8.76 -3.61 8.00
N SER A 211 9.02 -4.29 9.13
CA SER A 211 9.42 -5.69 9.15
C SER A 211 8.38 -6.63 8.53
N ASP A 212 7.08 -6.31 8.61
CA ASP A 212 6.03 -7.09 7.95
C ASP A 212 6.12 -7.01 6.42
N VAL A 213 6.39 -5.82 5.88
CA VAL A 213 6.63 -5.63 4.45
C VAL A 213 7.90 -6.37 4.04
N MET A 214 9.01 -6.13 4.76
CA MET A 214 10.32 -6.69 4.43
C MET A 214 10.32 -8.22 4.45
N ARG A 215 9.57 -8.85 5.36
CA ARG A 215 9.38 -10.31 5.40
C ARG A 215 8.74 -10.85 4.12
N GLN A 216 7.80 -10.11 3.53
CA GLN A 216 7.11 -10.54 2.30
C GLN A 216 7.91 -10.23 1.03
N VAL A 217 8.70 -9.16 1.02
CA VAL A 217 9.44 -8.76 -0.20
C VAL A 217 10.79 -9.46 -0.36
N ARG A 218 11.49 -9.81 0.73
CA ARG A 218 12.79 -10.50 0.66
C ARG A 218 12.77 -11.81 -0.15
N PRO A 219 11.73 -12.67 -0.09
CA PRO A 219 11.68 -13.88 -0.90
C PRO A 219 11.49 -13.65 -2.40
N ILE A 220 11.01 -12.46 -2.81
CA ILE A 220 10.66 -12.15 -4.21
C ILE A 220 11.59 -11.09 -4.83
N GLY A 221 12.67 -10.71 -4.15
CA GLY A 221 13.60 -9.70 -4.61
C GLY A 221 15.02 -9.89 -4.08
N GLU A 222 15.95 -9.15 -4.65
CA GLU A 222 17.35 -9.16 -4.25
C GLU A 222 17.56 -8.18 -3.10
N THR A 223 17.96 -8.71 -1.95
CA THR A 223 18.25 -7.87 -0.78
C THR A 223 19.59 -7.17 -0.97
N ARG A 224 19.58 -5.83 -0.84
CA ARG A 224 20.79 -5.03 -0.75
C ARG A 224 20.97 -4.59 0.71
N PRO A 225 22.07 -4.95 1.38
CA PRO A 225 22.34 -4.48 2.73
C PRO A 225 22.51 -2.96 2.74
N PRO A 226 22.19 -2.28 3.86
CA PRO A 226 22.51 -0.87 4.03
C PRO A 226 24.02 -0.67 3.81
N GLY A 227 24.36 0.26 2.92
CA GLY A 227 25.74 0.69 2.67
C GLY A 227 26.24 1.65 3.74
#